data_AF-A0A9R0S8L3-F1
#
_entry.id   AF-A0A9R0S8L3-F1
#
_cell.length_a   1.000
_cell.length_b   1.000
_cell.length_c   1.000
_cell.angle_alpha   90.00
_cell.angle_beta   90.00
_cell.angle_gamma   90.00
#
_symmetry.space_group_name_H-M   'P 1'
#
loop_
_entity.id
_entity.type
_entity.pdbx_description
1 polymer ?
#
loop_
_entity_poly.entity_id
_entity_poly.type
_entity_poly.pdbx_seq_one_letter_code
_entity_poly.pdbx_strand_id
1 'polypeptide(L)'
;MLLQLFEVITAVYQYINLLKQSEPQEWIFKELQDIGYMEFRFAEEQPPDDYVVDLAENMLFYSEKHIISGEYIYEGWEPELVKHVLSFFHPDNMRVDILSRSFDKQSQAIRCEPWFGSQYIEEDIPPSLIESWRNPVEIDGNFHLPRKNEYIPGDFSLRNASIPKSSNDDNPRCIVDEPFIKLWHKMDITFNVPRANAYFLISVKDGCSSLRNSVLTDLFANLLKDELNEVLYQVGIIEFVSTA
;
A
#
# COMPACT_ATOMS: atom_id res chain seq x y z
N MET A 1 -10.41 22.49 12.44
CA MET A 1 -10.54 21.95 11.07
C MET A 1 -9.57 22.63 10.11
N LEU A 2 -9.71 23.94 9.80
CA LEU A 2 -8.77 24.61 8.88
C LEU A 2 -7.32 24.70 9.40
N LEU A 3 -7.13 24.94 10.71
CA LEU A 3 -5.77 24.98 11.31
C LEU A 3 -5.04 23.63 11.19
N GLN A 4 -5.74 22.52 11.45
CA GLN A 4 -5.18 21.17 11.35
C GLN A 4 -4.83 20.79 9.89
N LEU A 5 -5.56 21.33 8.91
CA LEU A 5 -5.22 21.13 7.50
C LEU A 5 -3.86 21.74 7.16
N PHE A 6 -3.60 22.97 7.62
CA PHE A 6 -2.33 23.64 7.35
C PHE A 6 -1.16 22.95 8.05
N GLU A 7 -1.38 22.35 9.22
CA GLU A 7 -0.39 21.49 9.90
C GLU A 7 -0.06 20.25 9.04
N VAL A 8 -1.06 19.58 8.47
CA VAL A 8 -0.84 18.43 7.58
C VAL A 8 -0.06 18.83 6.33
N ILE A 9 -0.42 19.93 5.67
CA ILE A 9 0.31 20.42 4.48
C ILE A 9 1.76 20.79 4.86
N THR A 10 1.96 21.39 6.04
CA THR A 10 3.28 21.71 6.57
C THR A 10 4.12 20.44 6.76
N ALA A 11 3.54 19.39 7.36
CA ALA A 11 4.21 18.10 7.54
C ALA A 11 4.61 17.47 6.19
N VAL A 12 3.73 17.52 5.19
CA VAL A 12 4.02 17.03 3.83
C VAL A 12 5.21 17.77 3.22
N TYR A 13 5.25 19.11 3.31
CA TYR A 13 6.38 19.88 2.77
C TYR A 13 7.66 19.75 3.57
N GLN A 14 7.59 19.53 4.89
CA GLN A 14 8.75 19.14 5.69
C GLN A 14 9.32 17.81 5.20
N TYR A 15 8.47 16.81 4.93
CA TYR A 15 8.93 15.51 4.40
C TYR A 15 9.48 15.62 2.98
N ILE A 16 8.83 16.37 2.08
CA ILE A 16 9.36 16.65 0.74
C ILE A 16 10.74 17.32 0.81
N ASN A 17 10.93 18.25 1.75
CA ASN A 17 12.23 18.89 1.94
C ASN A 17 13.28 17.94 2.52
N LEU A 18 12.91 17.02 3.42
CA LEU A 18 13.79 15.93 3.83
C LEU A 18 14.24 15.10 2.62
N LEU A 19 13.32 14.75 1.71
CA LEU A 19 13.63 14.01 0.49
C LEU A 19 14.54 14.81 -0.44
N LYS A 20 14.33 16.12 -0.60
CA LYS A 20 15.17 17.00 -1.44
C LYS A 20 16.57 17.23 -0.86
N GLN A 21 16.70 17.25 0.47
CA GLN A 21 18.00 17.38 1.16
C GLN A 21 18.76 16.06 1.22
N SER A 22 18.06 14.94 1.05
CA SER A 22 18.65 13.61 0.96
C SER A 22 19.07 13.31 -0.48
N GLU A 23 20.17 12.58 -0.67
CA GLU A 23 20.44 11.99 -1.99
C GLU A 23 19.44 10.86 -2.27
N PRO A 24 19.04 10.64 -3.54
CA PRO A 24 18.28 9.46 -3.92
C PRO A 24 18.98 8.18 -3.46
N GLN A 25 18.24 7.28 -2.82
CA GLN A 25 18.79 6.08 -2.20
C GLN A 25 18.76 4.89 -3.15
N GLU A 26 19.92 4.50 -3.69
CA GLU A 26 20.02 3.34 -4.61
C GLU A 26 19.52 2.03 -3.98
N TRP A 27 19.68 1.88 -2.66
CA TRP A 27 19.20 0.67 -1.97
C TRP A 27 17.67 0.57 -1.97
N ILE A 28 16.92 1.69 -1.93
CA ILE A 28 15.46 1.69 -2.05
C ILE A 28 15.05 1.27 -3.46
N PHE A 29 15.76 1.77 -4.48
CA PHE A 29 15.52 1.35 -5.86
C PHE A 29 15.76 -0.16 -6.05
N LYS A 30 16.82 -0.71 -5.43
CA LYS A 30 17.08 -2.15 -5.45
C LYS A 30 16.00 -2.96 -4.74
N GLU A 31 15.46 -2.47 -3.63
CA GLU A 31 14.32 -3.12 -2.98
C GLU A 31 13.09 -3.16 -3.91
N LEU A 32 12.73 -2.04 -4.56
CA LEU A 32 11.64 -2.01 -5.53
C LEU A 32 11.89 -2.93 -6.73
N GLN A 33 13.14 -2.99 -7.21
CA GLN A 33 13.54 -3.90 -8.27
C GLN A 33 13.40 -5.38 -7.87
N ASP A 34 13.85 -5.74 -6.65
CA ASP A 34 13.72 -7.10 -6.12
C ASP A 34 12.25 -7.49 -5.93
N ILE A 35 11.42 -6.56 -5.45
CA ILE A 35 9.97 -6.75 -5.30
C ILE A 35 9.31 -6.96 -6.66
N GLY A 36 9.52 -6.06 -7.63
CA GLY A 36 8.93 -6.20 -8.96
C GLY A 36 9.38 -7.48 -9.68
N TYR A 37 10.66 -7.87 -9.54
CA TYR A 37 11.14 -9.15 -10.06
C TYR A 37 10.44 -10.35 -9.42
N MET A 38 10.24 -10.32 -8.10
CA MET A 38 9.53 -11.36 -7.35
C MET A 38 8.07 -11.45 -7.78
N GLU A 39 7.36 -10.32 -7.85
CA GLU A 39 5.96 -10.23 -8.29
C GLU A 39 5.80 -10.82 -9.70
N PHE A 40 6.66 -10.43 -10.64
CA PHE A 40 6.63 -10.98 -11.99
C PHE A 40 6.91 -12.48 -12.03
N ARG A 41 7.95 -12.93 -11.31
CA ARG A 41 8.40 -14.33 -11.32
C ARG A 41 7.35 -15.28 -10.74
N PHE A 42 6.57 -14.82 -9.76
CA PHE A 42 5.57 -15.62 -9.05
C PHE A 42 4.14 -15.09 -9.26
N ALA A 43 3.91 -14.36 -10.35
CA ALA A 43 2.59 -13.85 -10.71
C ALA A 43 1.59 -15.00 -10.82
N GLU A 44 0.41 -14.81 -10.23
CA GLU A 44 -0.68 -15.78 -10.28
C GLU A 44 -1.44 -15.67 -11.60
N GLU A 45 -2.08 -16.77 -12.02
CA GLU A 45 -2.94 -16.76 -13.20
C GLU A 45 -4.15 -15.84 -12.96
N GLN A 46 -4.27 -14.81 -13.78
CA GLN A 46 -5.38 -13.86 -13.74
C GLN A 46 -6.55 -14.37 -14.59
N PRO A 47 -7.79 -13.91 -14.32
CA PRO A 47 -8.92 -14.13 -15.22
C PRO A 47 -8.58 -13.70 -16.66
N PRO A 48 -8.85 -14.53 -17.69
CA PRO A 48 -8.44 -14.25 -19.06
C PRO A 48 -8.99 -12.94 -19.64
N ASP A 49 -10.17 -12.52 -19.19
CA ASP A 49 -10.80 -11.27 -19.60
C ASP A 49 -10.06 -10.04 -19.05
N ASP A 50 -9.68 -10.05 -17.77
CA ASP A 50 -8.84 -9.00 -17.18
C ASP A 50 -7.46 -8.98 -17.85
N TYR A 51 -6.85 -10.16 -18.02
CA TYR A 51 -5.50 -10.25 -18.58
C TYR A 51 -5.39 -9.69 -20.02
N VAL A 52 -6.41 -9.90 -20.86
CA VAL A 52 -6.41 -9.34 -22.22
C VAL A 52 -6.55 -7.82 -22.21
N VAL A 53 -7.28 -7.26 -21.24
CA VAL A 53 -7.39 -5.80 -21.06
C VAL A 53 -6.04 -5.23 -20.65
N ASP A 54 -5.41 -5.79 -19.62
CA ASP A 54 -4.10 -5.36 -19.11
C ASP A 54 -3.05 -5.38 -20.22
N LEU A 55 -2.98 -6.47 -21.00
CA LEU A 55 -2.05 -6.57 -22.13
C LEU A 55 -2.34 -5.53 -23.23
N ALA A 56 -3.61 -5.28 -23.54
CA ALA A 56 -3.99 -4.28 -24.55
C ALA A 56 -3.61 -2.86 -24.13
N GLU A 57 -3.73 -2.54 -22.83
CA GLU A 57 -3.25 -1.28 -22.26
C GLU A 57 -1.72 -1.20 -22.30
N ASN A 58 -1.03 -2.28 -21.90
CA ASN A 58 0.42 -2.36 -21.92
C ASN A 58 1.02 -2.17 -23.33
N MET A 59 0.32 -2.58 -24.39
CA MET A 59 0.72 -2.32 -25.78
C MET A 59 0.79 -0.84 -26.15
N LEU A 60 0.13 0.05 -25.40
CA LEU A 60 0.17 1.51 -25.64
C LEU A 60 1.41 2.17 -25.03
N PHE A 61 1.97 1.58 -23.97
CA PHE A 61 3.04 2.17 -23.17
C PHE A 61 4.39 1.46 -23.36
N TYR A 62 4.37 0.14 -23.56
CA TYR A 62 5.56 -0.69 -23.57
C TYR A 62 5.89 -1.24 -24.96
N SER A 63 7.18 -1.48 -25.20
CA SER A 63 7.63 -2.17 -26.41
C SER A 63 7.13 -3.62 -26.41
N GLU A 64 7.08 -4.25 -27.60
CA GLU A 64 6.64 -5.64 -27.76
C GLU A 64 7.30 -6.63 -26.77
N LYS A 65 8.58 -6.43 -26.46
CA LYS A 65 9.33 -7.28 -25.53
C LYS A 65 8.91 -7.15 -24.07
N HIS A 66 8.23 -6.06 -23.71
CA HIS A 66 7.87 -5.68 -22.35
C HIS A 66 6.36 -5.59 -22.12
N ILE A 67 5.51 -6.02 -23.06
CA ILE A 67 4.05 -5.98 -22.89
C ILE A 67 3.61 -6.76 -21.63
N ILE A 68 4.27 -7.88 -21.35
CA ILE A 68 3.90 -8.77 -20.22
C ILE A 68 4.60 -8.36 -18.93
N SER A 69 5.78 -7.76 -19.01
CA SER A 69 6.67 -7.53 -17.86
C SER A 69 6.88 -6.05 -17.52
N GLY A 70 6.39 -5.13 -18.35
CA GLY A 70 6.71 -3.70 -18.28
C GLY A 70 6.31 -3.05 -16.97
N GLU A 71 5.21 -3.51 -16.37
CA GLU A 71 4.70 -3.01 -15.09
C GLU A 71 5.53 -3.45 -13.88
N TYR A 72 6.32 -4.52 -14.03
CA TYR A 72 7.11 -5.10 -12.93
C TYR A 72 8.59 -4.71 -12.98
N ILE A 73 9.06 -4.20 -14.12
CA ILE A 73 10.48 -4.04 -14.39
C ILE A 73 10.98 -2.65 -13.99
N TYR A 74 12.00 -2.64 -13.13
CA TYR A 74 12.80 -1.46 -12.79
C TYR A 74 14.19 -1.61 -13.41
N GLU A 75 14.42 -1.10 -14.62
CA GLU A 75 15.67 -1.33 -15.38
C GLU A 75 16.85 -0.45 -14.94
N GLY A 76 16.62 0.86 -14.77
CA GLY A 76 17.68 1.85 -14.66
C GLY A 76 17.64 2.66 -13.37
N TRP A 77 18.77 2.72 -12.66
CA TRP A 77 18.96 3.65 -11.55
C TRP A 77 19.30 5.05 -12.10
N GLU A 78 18.30 5.93 -12.11
CA GLU A 78 18.42 7.31 -12.60
C GLU A 78 18.18 8.34 -11.48
N PRO A 79 19.14 8.57 -10.58
CA PRO A 79 18.97 9.47 -9.43
C PRO A 79 18.65 10.92 -9.84
N GLU A 80 19.16 11.36 -10.99
CA GLU A 80 18.89 12.71 -11.50
C GLU A 80 17.44 12.87 -11.98
N LEU A 81 16.80 11.80 -12.46
CA LEU A 81 15.37 11.81 -12.78
C LEU A 81 14.53 11.92 -11.50
N VAL A 82 14.91 11.23 -10.43
CA VAL A 82 14.26 11.36 -9.12
C VAL A 82 14.34 12.80 -8.61
N LYS A 83 15.53 13.41 -8.66
CA LYS A 83 15.72 14.83 -8.30
C LYS A 83 14.90 15.76 -9.18
N HIS A 84 14.86 15.50 -10.49
CA HIS A 84 14.08 16.28 -11.44
C HIS A 84 12.59 16.23 -11.11
N VAL A 85 12.04 15.04 -10.86
CA VAL A 85 10.63 14.86 -10.46
C VAL A 85 10.35 15.56 -9.12
N LEU A 86 11.22 15.38 -8.11
CA LEU A 86 11.10 16.06 -6.81
C LEU A 86 11.12 17.59 -6.94
N SER A 87 11.76 18.15 -7.97
CA SER A 87 11.79 19.60 -8.19
C SER A 87 10.39 20.20 -8.45
N PHE A 88 9.47 19.42 -9.03
CA PHE A 88 8.09 19.86 -9.27
C PHE A 88 7.23 19.89 -8.01
N PHE A 89 7.66 19.22 -6.92
CA PHE A 89 6.98 19.24 -5.62
C PHE A 89 7.30 20.54 -4.87
N HIS A 90 6.82 21.65 -5.41
CA HIS A 90 6.99 22.99 -4.86
C HIS A 90 5.60 23.56 -4.50
N PRO A 91 5.45 24.33 -3.41
CA PRO A 91 4.17 24.93 -3.00
C PRO A 91 3.39 25.65 -4.10
N ASP A 92 4.09 26.34 -5.00
CA ASP A 92 3.47 27.02 -6.17
C ASP A 92 2.82 26.09 -7.19
N ASN A 93 3.23 24.82 -7.21
CA ASN A 93 2.71 23.81 -8.13
C ASN A 93 1.67 22.91 -7.43
N MET A 94 1.16 23.35 -6.27
CA MET A 94 0.20 22.59 -5.47
C MET A 94 -1.24 22.94 -5.81
N ARG A 95 -2.11 21.93 -5.71
CA ARG A 95 -3.56 22.08 -5.59
C ARG A 95 -4.02 21.35 -4.34
N VAL A 96 -4.94 21.96 -3.59
CA VAL A 96 -5.52 21.37 -2.38
C VAL A 96 -7.02 21.22 -2.58
N ASP A 97 -7.51 19.98 -2.59
CA ASP A 97 -8.94 19.68 -2.60
C ASP A 97 -9.37 19.20 -1.20
N ILE A 98 -10.33 19.91 -0.58
CA ILE A 98 -10.81 19.60 0.77
C ILE A 98 -12.23 19.05 0.68
N LEU A 99 -12.39 17.75 0.90
CA LEU A 99 -13.71 17.14 1.01
C LEU A 99 -14.22 17.22 2.45
N SER A 100 -15.23 18.07 2.69
CA SER A 100 -15.86 18.20 4.00
C SER A 100 -17.37 18.38 3.87
N ARG A 101 -18.14 17.82 4.81
CA ARG A 101 -19.57 18.13 4.93
C ARG A 101 -19.82 19.51 5.53
N SER A 102 -18.80 20.10 6.15
CA SER A 102 -18.87 21.28 7.01
C SER A 102 -18.21 22.50 6.35
N PHE A 103 -18.63 22.83 5.13
CA PHE A 103 -18.28 24.11 4.49
C PHE A 103 -19.51 25.01 4.40
N ASP A 104 -19.30 26.31 4.24
CA ASP A 104 -20.39 27.28 4.18
C ASP A 104 -21.21 27.11 2.89
N LYS A 105 -22.30 26.35 2.99
CA LYS A 105 -23.26 26.09 1.91
C LYS A 105 -24.12 27.30 1.54
N GLN A 106 -24.00 28.41 2.25
CA GLN A 106 -24.67 29.67 1.94
C GLN A 106 -23.70 30.71 1.36
N SER A 107 -22.41 30.36 1.21
CA SER A 107 -21.43 31.23 0.59
C SER A 107 -21.84 31.56 -0.85
N GLN A 108 -21.71 32.85 -1.21
CA GLN A 108 -21.94 33.29 -2.59
C GLN A 108 -20.85 32.78 -3.55
N ALA A 109 -19.75 32.24 -3.03
CA ALA A 109 -18.65 31.67 -3.81
C ALA A 109 -18.92 30.22 -4.25
N ILE A 110 -20.05 29.62 -3.86
CA ILE A 110 -20.39 28.25 -4.25
C ILE A 110 -20.56 28.15 -5.75
N ARG A 111 -19.83 27.20 -6.31
CA ARG A 111 -19.95 26.73 -7.69
C ARG A 111 -20.59 25.35 -7.68
N CYS A 112 -21.19 25.00 -8.81
CA CYS A 112 -21.80 23.71 -9.04
C CYS A 112 -21.15 23.09 -10.27
N GLU A 113 -20.57 21.91 -10.10
CA GLU A 113 -20.07 21.11 -11.22
C GLU A 113 -21.26 20.65 -12.08
N PRO A 114 -21.23 20.85 -13.41
CA PRO A 114 -22.40 20.72 -14.29
C PRO A 114 -22.97 19.30 -14.43
N TRP A 115 -22.17 18.24 -14.30
CA TRP A 115 -22.59 16.88 -14.62
C TRP A 115 -23.20 16.14 -13.43
N PHE A 116 -22.57 16.25 -12.27
CA PHE A 116 -22.97 15.56 -11.04
C PHE A 116 -23.63 16.49 -10.03
N GLY A 117 -23.62 17.81 -10.28
CA GLY A 117 -24.20 18.80 -9.37
C GLY A 117 -23.40 18.95 -8.08
N SER A 118 -22.12 18.56 -8.08
CA SER A 118 -21.27 18.65 -6.89
C SER A 118 -21.01 20.10 -6.55
N GLN A 119 -21.34 20.50 -5.32
CA GLN A 119 -21.12 21.86 -4.82
C GLN A 119 -19.71 21.99 -4.27
N TYR A 120 -19.00 23.03 -4.68
CA TYR A 120 -17.64 23.30 -4.23
C TYR A 120 -17.40 24.81 -4.13
N ILE A 121 -16.36 25.19 -3.40
CA ILE A 121 -15.83 26.56 -3.38
C ILE A 121 -14.38 26.47 -3.86
N GLU A 122 -13.99 27.42 -4.70
CA GLU A 122 -12.62 27.56 -5.18
C GLU A 122 -12.07 28.86 -4.62
N GLU A 123 -10.94 28.77 -3.92
CA GLU A 123 -10.30 29.90 -3.25
C GLU A 123 -8.79 29.85 -3.53
N ASP A 124 -8.20 31.02 -3.72
CA ASP A 124 -6.75 31.13 -3.78
C ASP A 124 -6.15 30.86 -2.41
N ILE A 125 -5.05 30.10 -2.39
CA ILE A 125 -4.30 29.88 -1.16
C ILE A 125 -3.63 31.21 -0.77
N PRO A 126 -3.81 31.68 0.49
CA PRO A 126 -3.15 32.89 0.97
C PRO A 126 -1.63 32.87 0.71
N PRO A 127 -1.04 33.93 0.11
CA PRO A 127 0.38 33.97 -0.20
C PRO A 127 1.29 33.75 1.02
N SER A 128 0.85 34.17 2.21
CA SER A 128 1.55 33.93 3.47
C SER A 128 1.69 32.45 3.81
N LEU A 129 0.71 31.62 3.46
CA LEU A 129 0.77 30.17 3.68
C LEU A 129 1.71 29.51 2.67
N ILE A 130 1.61 29.87 1.40
CA ILE A 130 2.54 29.41 0.36
C ILE A 130 3.99 29.70 0.77
N GLU A 131 4.28 30.93 1.22
CA GLU A 131 5.62 31.30 1.66
C GLU A 131 6.09 30.47 2.85
N SER A 132 5.20 30.20 3.82
CA SER A 132 5.52 29.34 4.97
C SER A 132 5.90 27.90 4.59
N TRP A 133 5.35 27.38 3.49
CA TRP A 133 5.65 26.04 3.00
C TRP A 133 6.84 25.98 2.04
N ARG A 134 7.26 27.11 1.44
CA ARG A 134 8.47 27.17 0.59
C ARG A 134 9.71 26.90 1.43
N ASN A 135 9.77 27.54 2.60
CA ASN A 135 10.89 27.52 3.52
C ASN A 135 10.37 27.10 4.91
N PRO A 136 9.95 25.84 5.10
CA PRO A 136 9.52 25.40 6.43
C PRO A 136 10.70 25.56 7.38
N VAL A 137 10.41 26.21 8.51
CA VAL A 137 11.42 26.75 9.44
C VAL A 137 12.39 25.65 9.91
N GLU A 138 11.88 24.45 10.16
CA GLU A 138 12.66 23.25 10.49
C GLU A 138 11.93 22.00 9.98
N ILE A 139 12.69 20.95 9.63
CA ILE A 139 12.15 19.60 9.41
C ILE A 139 11.95 18.97 10.78
N ASP A 140 10.77 18.40 11.04
CA ASP A 140 10.52 17.67 12.28
C ASP A 140 11.55 16.53 12.44
N GLY A 141 12.23 16.47 13.59
CA GLY A 141 13.25 15.47 13.88
C GLY A 141 12.74 14.03 13.95
N ASN A 142 11.42 13.83 13.99
CA ASN A 142 10.80 12.51 13.86
C ASN A 142 10.73 12.02 12.41
N PHE A 143 10.88 12.90 11.42
CA PHE A 143 10.91 12.47 10.02
C PHE A 143 12.25 11.86 9.66
N HIS A 144 12.17 10.69 9.03
CA HIS A 144 13.32 9.98 8.52
C HIS A 144 12.95 9.23 7.24
N LEU A 145 13.97 8.87 6.46
CA LEU A 145 13.81 7.90 5.39
C LEU A 145 13.37 6.54 5.95
N PRO A 146 12.63 5.73 5.19
CA PRO A 146 12.28 4.39 5.64
C PRO A 146 13.53 3.59 5.99
N ARG A 147 13.38 2.66 6.94
CA ARG A 147 14.41 1.65 7.20
C ARG A 147 14.35 0.59 6.11
N LYS A 148 15.47 -0.12 5.93
CA LYS A 148 15.54 -1.29 5.05
C LYS A 148 14.42 -2.28 5.40
N ASN A 149 13.71 -2.79 4.40
CA ASN A 149 12.63 -3.74 4.62
C ASN A 149 13.20 -5.15 4.86
N GLU A 150 13.11 -5.62 6.11
CA GLU A 150 13.62 -6.94 6.51
C GLU A 150 12.72 -8.11 6.07
N TYR A 151 11.53 -7.82 5.56
CA TYR A 151 10.55 -8.83 5.15
C TYR A 151 10.71 -9.28 3.69
N ILE A 152 11.49 -8.57 2.86
CA ILE A 152 11.73 -8.96 1.46
C ILE A 152 12.37 -10.36 1.46
N PRO A 153 11.72 -11.38 0.87
CA PRO A 153 12.17 -12.76 0.96
C PRO A 153 13.40 -13.01 0.10
N GLY A 154 14.37 -13.76 0.65
CA GLY A 154 15.58 -14.19 -0.08
C GLY A 154 15.62 -15.68 -0.43
N ASP A 155 14.74 -16.50 0.16
CA ASP A 155 14.64 -17.95 -0.10
C ASP A 155 13.30 -18.26 -0.78
N PHE A 156 13.39 -18.73 -2.02
CA PHE A 156 12.23 -19.14 -2.83
C PHE A 156 12.20 -20.65 -3.06
N SER A 157 12.90 -21.44 -2.23
CA SER A 157 12.95 -22.89 -2.37
C SER A 157 11.59 -23.54 -2.07
N LEU A 158 11.12 -24.34 -3.02
CA LEU A 158 9.86 -25.07 -2.87
C LEU A 158 10.04 -26.27 -1.94
N ARG A 159 9.22 -26.32 -0.90
CA ARG A 159 9.25 -27.39 0.11
C ARG A 159 8.53 -28.67 -0.36
N ASN A 160 7.87 -28.65 -1.50
CA ASN A 160 7.11 -29.77 -2.07
C ASN A 160 7.91 -30.61 -3.08
N ALA A 161 9.15 -30.25 -3.39
CA ALA A 161 9.94 -30.84 -4.47
C ALA A 161 10.19 -32.35 -4.33
N SER A 162 10.11 -32.89 -3.11
CA SER A 162 10.28 -34.31 -2.79
C SER A 162 8.97 -35.11 -2.75
N ILE A 163 7.82 -34.46 -2.93
CA ILE A 163 6.50 -35.09 -2.86
C ILE A 163 6.11 -35.63 -4.25
N PRO A 164 5.77 -36.93 -4.39
CA PRO A 164 5.34 -37.48 -5.67
C PRO A 164 4.04 -36.82 -6.15
N LYS A 165 4.00 -36.34 -7.41
CA LYS A 165 2.81 -35.72 -8.03
C LYS A 165 1.56 -36.61 -8.06
N SER A 166 1.71 -37.91 -7.80
CA SER A 166 0.62 -38.89 -7.75
C SER A 166 0.00 -39.07 -6.36
N SER A 167 0.37 -38.27 -5.36
CA SER A 167 -0.31 -38.29 -4.06
C SER A 167 -1.70 -37.68 -4.21
N ASN A 168 -2.73 -38.53 -4.30
CA ASN A 168 -4.17 -38.19 -4.40
C ASN A 168 -4.75 -37.49 -3.15
N ASP A 169 -3.91 -36.84 -2.35
CA ASP A 169 -4.33 -36.20 -1.10
C ASP A 169 -4.59 -34.72 -1.31
N ASP A 170 -5.71 -34.42 -1.96
CA ASP A 170 -6.06 -33.06 -2.36
C ASP A 170 -6.84 -32.29 -1.26
N ASN A 171 -7.05 -32.91 -0.10
CA ASN A 171 -7.83 -32.34 1.00
C ASN A 171 -6.96 -31.90 2.18
N PRO A 172 -7.29 -30.80 2.87
CA PRO A 172 -6.64 -30.45 4.13
C PRO A 172 -6.79 -31.57 5.16
N ARG A 173 -5.71 -31.87 5.88
CA ARG A 173 -5.67 -32.86 6.95
C ARG A 173 -5.62 -32.19 8.31
N CYS A 174 -6.43 -32.67 9.25
CA CYS A 174 -6.34 -32.26 10.64
C CYS A 174 -5.09 -32.89 11.26
N ILE A 175 -4.11 -32.08 11.64
CA ILE A 175 -2.84 -32.53 12.22
C ILE A 175 -2.76 -32.26 13.73
N VAL A 176 -3.61 -31.38 14.25
CA VAL A 176 -3.79 -31.14 15.70
C VAL A 176 -5.28 -31.02 15.98
N ASP A 177 -5.77 -31.77 16.96
CA ASP A 177 -7.16 -31.72 17.43
C ASP A 177 -7.18 -31.79 18.96
N GLU A 178 -7.11 -30.63 19.60
CA GLU A 178 -7.04 -30.48 21.05
C GLU A 178 -8.13 -29.50 21.53
N PRO A 179 -8.51 -29.48 22.82
CA PRO A 179 -9.64 -28.69 23.32
C PRO A 179 -9.64 -27.19 22.98
N PHE A 180 -8.47 -26.58 22.74
CA PHE A 180 -8.34 -25.15 22.45
C PHE A 180 -7.74 -24.84 21.06
N ILE A 181 -7.34 -25.86 20.29
CA ILE A 181 -6.68 -25.65 19.00
C ILE A 181 -7.02 -26.78 18.04
N LYS A 182 -7.40 -26.40 16.82
CA LYS A 182 -7.60 -27.32 15.70
C LYS A 182 -6.79 -26.81 14.52
N LEU A 183 -5.82 -27.59 14.06
CA LEU A 183 -4.92 -27.21 12.96
C LEU A 183 -5.15 -28.12 11.76
N TRP A 184 -5.51 -27.49 10.65
CA TRP A 184 -5.61 -28.15 9.35
C TRP A 184 -4.45 -27.71 8.48
N HIS A 185 -3.83 -28.67 7.80
CA HIS A 185 -2.69 -28.42 6.92
C HIS A 185 -2.90 -29.13 5.59
N LYS A 186 -2.61 -28.41 4.51
CA LYS A 186 -2.50 -28.93 3.14
C LYS A 186 -1.21 -28.36 2.55
N MET A 187 -0.35 -29.24 2.04
CA MET A 187 0.81 -28.80 1.26
C MET A 187 0.37 -28.50 -0.17
N ASP A 188 0.72 -27.33 -0.71
CA ASP A 188 0.48 -27.06 -2.13
C ASP A 188 1.42 -27.91 -3.01
N ILE A 189 0.83 -28.59 -3.98
CA ILE A 189 1.54 -29.32 -5.05
C ILE A 189 1.06 -28.89 -6.44
N THR A 190 0.10 -27.95 -6.50
CA THR A 190 -0.57 -27.52 -7.73
C THR A 190 0.14 -26.33 -8.35
N PHE A 191 0.31 -25.26 -7.58
CA PHE A 191 0.77 -23.97 -8.10
C PHE A 191 2.29 -23.84 -8.12
N ASN A 192 2.99 -24.57 -7.23
CA ASN A 192 4.47 -24.59 -7.18
C ASN A 192 5.09 -23.19 -7.06
N VAL A 193 4.42 -22.33 -6.29
CA VAL A 193 4.91 -21.00 -5.92
C VAL A 193 5.39 -21.02 -4.46
N PRO A 194 6.37 -20.18 -4.08
CA PRO A 194 6.89 -20.09 -2.72
C PRO A 194 5.96 -19.28 -1.79
N ARG A 195 4.64 -19.54 -1.88
CA ARG A 195 3.61 -18.87 -1.09
C ARG A 195 2.93 -19.87 -0.16
N ALA A 196 2.42 -19.38 0.96
CA ALA A 196 1.64 -20.16 1.91
C ALA A 196 0.51 -19.29 2.48
N ASN A 197 -0.69 -19.87 2.57
CA ASN A 197 -1.85 -19.19 3.16
C ASN A 197 -2.10 -19.73 4.56
N ALA A 198 -2.19 -18.84 5.53
CA ALA A 198 -2.50 -19.17 6.92
C ALA A 198 -3.80 -18.47 7.33
N TYR A 199 -4.82 -19.26 7.69
CA TYR A 199 -6.11 -18.76 8.14
C TYR A 199 -6.32 -19.08 9.60
N PHE A 200 -6.70 -18.08 10.40
CA PHE A 200 -6.93 -18.23 11.83
C PHE A 200 -8.37 -17.84 12.16
N LEU A 201 -9.13 -18.78 12.70
CA LEU A 201 -10.43 -18.50 13.30
C LEU A 201 -10.28 -18.51 14.83
N ILE A 202 -10.29 -17.32 15.44
CA ILE A 202 -10.15 -17.17 16.88
C ILE A 202 -11.54 -16.98 17.50
N SER A 203 -11.97 -17.94 18.31
CA SER A 203 -13.25 -17.88 19.01
C SER A 203 -13.07 -17.30 20.42
N VAL A 204 -13.67 -16.13 20.67
CA VAL A 204 -13.67 -15.50 21.99
C VAL A 204 -14.99 -15.84 22.69
N LYS A 205 -14.90 -16.41 23.91
CA LYS A 205 -16.08 -16.68 24.73
C LYS A 205 -16.84 -15.38 24.97
N ASP A 206 -18.14 -15.39 24.68
CA ASP A 206 -19.04 -14.24 24.82
C ASP A 206 -18.70 -13.02 23.93
N GLY A 207 -17.77 -13.13 22.98
CA GLY A 207 -17.33 -12.02 22.12
C GLY A 207 -18.46 -11.41 21.29
N CYS A 208 -19.45 -12.22 20.89
CA CYS A 208 -20.63 -11.79 20.15
C CYS A 208 -21.96 -12.09 20.88
N SER A 209 -21.93 -12.27 22.21
CA SER A 209 -23.14 -12.64 22.96
C SER A 209 -24.14 -11.50 23.15
N SER A 210 -23.72 -10.25 22.90
CA SER A 210 -24.59 -9.07 22.93
C SER A 210 -24.07 -8.01 21.97
N LEU A 211 -24.94 -7.05 21.59
CA LEU A 211 -24.56 -5.90 20.75
C LEU A 211 -23.32 -5.18 21.29
N ARG A 212 -23.26 -4.97 22.61
CA ARG A 212 -22.12 -4.32 23.26
C ARG A 212 -20.83 -5.12 23.09
N ASN A 213 -20.88 -6.43 23.31
CA ASN A 213 -19.69 -7.28 23.19
C ASN A 213 -19.20 -7.35 21.73
N SER A 214 -20.12 -7.44 20.77
CA SER A 214 -19.77 -7.43 19.34
C SER A 214 -19.06 -6.13 18.95
N VAL A 215 -19.60 -4.98 19.36
CA VAL A 215 -18.96 -3.67 19.08
C VAL A 215 -17.60 -3.53 19.76
N LEU A 216 -17.46 -4.00 21.00
CA LEU A 216 -16.17 -3.95 21.71
C LEU A 216 -15.13 -4.89 21.10
N THR A 217 -15.54 -6.07 20.63
CA THR A 217 -14.65 -7.03 19.96
C THR A 217 -14.17 -6.46 18.62
N ASP A 218 -15.07 -5.85 17.85
CA ASP A 218 -14.72 -5.19 16.59
C ASP A 218 -13.80 -3.98 16.81
N LEU A 219 -14.11 -3.13 17.80
CA LEU A 219 -13.25 -2.01 18.17
C LEU A 219 -11.85 -2.48 18.60
N PHE A 220 -11.76 -3.56 19.38
CA PHE A 220 -10.48 -4.15 19.76
C PHE A 220 -9.69 -4.64 18.55
N ALA A 221 -10.32 -5.34 17.62
CA ALA A 221 -9.66 -5.80 16.40
C ALA A 221 -9.13 -4.63 15.55
N ASN A 222 -9.92 -3.56 15.43
CA ASN A 222 -9.51 -2.35 14.72
C ASN A 222 -8.33 -1.63 15.39
N LEU A 223 -8.35 -1.49 16.72
CA LEU A 223 -7.24 -0.90 17.48
C LEU A 223 -5.97 -1.75 17.40
N LEU A 224 -6.10 -3.09 17.42
CA LEU A 224 -4.97 -3.98 17.25
C LEU A 224 -4.37 -3.85 15.84
N LYS A 225 -5.22 -3.72 14.82
CA LYS A 225 -4.76 -3.50 13.44
C LYS A 225 -4.03 -2.15 13.29
N ASP A 226 -4.54 -1.11 13.94
CA ASP A 226 -3.91 0.22 13.98
C ASP A 226 -2.52 0.17 14.65
N GLU A 227 -2.42 -0.46 15.82
CA GLU A 227 -1.15 -0.64 16.55
C GLU A 227 -0.11 -1.43 15.72
N LEU A 228 -0.56 -2.42 14.94
CA LEU A 228 0.31 -3.24 14.10
C LEU A 228 0.60 -2.61 12.72
N ASN A 229 0.00 -1.46 12.39
CA ASN A 229 0.00 -0.93 11.03
C ASN A 229 1.41 -0.62 10.51
N GLU A 230 2.32 -0.11 11.35
CA GLU A 230 3.70 0.18 10.93
C GLU A 230 4.44 -1.08 10.48
N VAL A 231 4.24 -2.20 11.18
CA VAL A 231 4.84 -3.50 10.84
C VAL A 231 4.15 -4.08 9.61
N LEU A 232 2.81 -4.05 9.60
CA LEU A 232 2.02 -4.59 8.49
C LEU A 232 2.23 -3.81 7.20
N TYR A 233 2.61 -2.53 7.25
CA TYR A 233 2.94 -1.74 6.08
C TYR A 233 4.18 -2.27 5.36
N GLN A 234 5.26 -2.58 6.10
CA GLN A 234 6.47 -3.17 5.51
C GLN A 234 6.20 -4.53 4.87
N VAL A 235 5.33 -5.32 5.49
CA VAL A 235 4.87 -6.62 4.98
C VAL A 235 3.93 -6.45 3.78
N GLY A 236 3.07 -5.44 3.77
CA GLY A 236 2.12 -5.18 2.69
C GLY A 236 2.79 -4.71 1.40
N ILE A 237 3.90 -3.98 1.48
CA ILE A 237 4.68 -3.54 0.30
C ILE A 237 5.18 -4.72 -0.55
N ILE A 238 5.34 -5.91 0.03
CA ILE A 238 5.86 -7.11 -0.65
C ILE A 238 4.75 -8.11 -1.01
N GLU A 239 3.50 -7.63 -1.14
CA GLU A 239 2.28 -8.42 -1.39
C GLU A 239 2.00 -9.54 -0.37
N PHE A 240 2.57 -9.50 0.84
CA PHE A 240 2.07 -10.34 1.92
C PHE A 240 0.74 -9.76 2.43
N VAL A 241 -0.35 -10.17 1.80
CA VAL A 241 -1.70 -9.72 2.18
C VAL A 241 -2.20 -10.55 3.36
N SER A 242 -2.22 -9.95 4.55
CA SER A 242 -3.05 -10.43 5.65
C SER A 242 -4.50 -9.98 5.40
N THR A 243 -5.31 -10.82 4.76
CA THR A 243 -6.77 -10.61 4.75
C THR A 243 -7.32 -11.01 6.12
N ALA A 244 -7.79 -10.03 6.89
CA ALA A 244 -8.51 -10.25 8.14
C ALA A 244 -10.00 -10.55 7.87
#